data_AF-A0A498P399-F1
#
_entry.id   AF-A0A498P399-F1
#
_cell.length_a   1.000
_cell.length_b   1.000
_cell.length_c   1.000
_cell.angle_alpha   90.00
_cell.angle_beta   90.00
_cell.angle_gamma   90.00
#
_symmetry.space_group_name_H-M   'P 1'
#
loop_
_entity.id
_entity.type
_entity.pdbx_description
1 polymer ?
#
loop_
_entity_poly.entity_id
_entity_poly.type
_entity_poly.pdbx_seq_one_letter_code
_entity_poly.pdbx_strand_id
1 'polypeptide(L)'
;MYNKYSLSKLQRTVPDFNWLGFVRAVIDTELYPDLKISSSEQVIVRAPQYFKDLFKLINATETRTVANYVIWRSVFSRITTLSRRFLYRYLDFARVTTGTTSLTPRWDKCVNYVENTLIYATGRLFVDKHFQEDKKHMDSLQENFRSHFSGDLTTLDP
;
A
#
# COMPACT_ATOMS: atom_id res chain seq x y z
N MET A 1 2.20 -1.87 -16.04
CA MET A 1 1.23 -1.81 -17.16
C MET A 1 0.12 -0.83 -16.83
N TYR A 2 -0.24 0.04 -17.79
CA TYR A 2 -1.25 1.09 -17.64
C TYR A 2 -2.47 0.71 -18.49
N ASN A 3 -3.57 0.29 -17.85
CA ASN A 3 -4.79 -0.08 -18.57
C ASN A 3 -5.94 0.84 -18.12
N LYS A 4 -6.27 1.85 -18.93
CA LYS A 4 -7.32 2.81 -18.62
C LYS A 4 -8.70 2.31 -19.05
N TYR A 5 -9.64 2.24 -18.11
CA TYR A 5 -10.99 1.71 -18.27
C TYR A 5 -11.97 2.74 -17.74
N SER A 6 -13.15 2.87 -18.36
CA SER A 6 -14.29 3.43 -17.63
C SER A 6 -14.83 2.39 -16.63
N LEU A 7 -15.49 2.82 -15.56
CA LEU A 7 -16.16 1.89 -14.63
C LEU A 7 -17.20 1.02 -15.36
N SER A 8 -17.92 1.57 -16.33
CA SER A 8 -18.81 0.82 -17.22
C SER A 8 -18.09 -0.27 -18.03
N LYS A 9 -16.90 0.02 -18.57
CA LYS A 9 -16.08 -0.97 -19.28
C LYS A 9 -15.57 -2.06 -18.32
N LEU A 10 -15.15 -1.67 -17.12
CA LEU A 10 -14.71 -2.61 -16.09
C LEU A 10 -15.84 -3.55 -15.67
N GLN A 11 -17.04 -3.00 -15.42
CA GLN A 11 -18.24 -3.78 -15.12
C GLN A 11 -18.57 -4.80 -16.21
N ARG A 12 -18.45 -4.44 -17.49
CA ARG A 12 -18.64 -5.40 -18.59
C ARG A 12 -17.55 -6.47 -18.67
N THR A 13 -16.34 -6.14 -18.25
CA THR A 13 -15.18 -7.05 -18.32
C THR A 13 -15.17 -8.05 -17.16
N VAL A 14 -15.64 -7.61 -15.98
CA VAL A 14 -15.71 -8.39 -14.74
C VAL A 14 -17.06 -8.08 -14.08
N PRO A 15 -18.14 -8.79 -14.47
CA PRO A 15 -19.51 -8.44 -14.08
C PRO A 15 -19.87 -8.86 -12.65
N ASP A 16 -19.12 -9.79 -12.06
CA ASP A 16 -19.40 -10.42 -10.76
C ASP A 16 -19.28 -9.48 -9.55
N PHE A 17 -18.85 -8.23 -9.75
CA PHE A 17 -18.61 -7.27 -8.68
C PHE A 17 -19.19 -5.90 -9.01
N ASN A 18 -19.84 -5.27 -8.02
CA ASN A 18 -20.40 -3.92 -8.18
C ASN A 18 -19.30 -2.86 -8.03
N TRP A 19 -18.57 -2.60 -9.11
CA TRP A 19 -17.44 -1.67 -9.11
C TRP A 19 -17.86 -0.22 -8.79
N LEU A 20 -18.98 0.25 -9.36
CA LEU A 20 -19.48 1.60 -9.11
C LEU A 20 -19.88 1.77 -7.63
N GLY A 21 -20.57 0.79 -7.06
CA GLY A 21 -20.92 0.79 -5.65
C GLY A 21 -19.69 0.79 -4.75
N PHE A 22 -18.70 -0.04 -5.06
CA PHE A 22 -17.45 -0.10 -4.32
C PHE A 22 -16.70 1.23 -4.33
N VAL A 23 -16.52 1.86 -5.49
CA VAL A 23 -15.81 3.14 -5.59
C VAL A 23 -16.53 4.24 -4.81
N ARG A 24 -17.87 4.28 -4.86
CA ARG A 24 -18.69 5.21 -4.08
C ARG A 24 -18.62 4.97 -2.57
N ALA A 25 -18.45 3.72 -2.13
CA ALA A 25 -18.33 3.38 -0.72
C ALA A 25 -16.94 3.66 -0.14
N VAL A 26 -15.90 3.57 -0.98
CA VAL A 26 -14.51 3.83 -0.57
C VAL A 26 -14.17 5.31 -0.59
N ILE A 27 -14.73 6.06 -1.55
CA ILE A 27 -14.56 7.51 -1.59
C ILE A 27 -15.57 8.12 -0.64
N ASP A 28 -15.05 8.84 0.36
CA ASP A 28 -15.87 9.59 1.30
C ASP A 28 -16.55 10.76 0.58
N THR A 29 -17.79 10.56 0.17
CA THR A 29 -18.59 11.59 -0.50
C THR A 29 -19.02 12.71 0.45
N GLU A 30 -18.92 12.54 1.76
CA GLU A 30 -19.21 13.62 2.73
C GLU A 30 -18.07 14.65 2.75
N LEU A 31 -16.82 14.19 2.64
CA LEU A 31 -15.65 15.07 2.51
C LEU A 31 -15.57 15.78 1.15
N TYR A 32 -16.25 15.25 0.13
CA TYR A 32 -16.23 15.78 -1.24
C TYR A 32 -17.64 15.86 -1.84
N PRO A 33 -18.50 16.78 -1.36
CA PRO A 33 -19.92 16.83 -1.73
C PRO A 33 -20.16 17.12 -3.23
N ASP A 34 -19.22 17.80 -3.88
CA ASP A 34 -19.31 18.10 -5.32
C ASP A 34 -18.84 16.95 -6.22
N LEU A 35 -18.21 15.92 -5.65
CA LEU A 35 -17.64 14.82 -6.41
C LEU A 35 -18.72 13.81 -6.81
N LYS A 36 -19.17 13.90 -8.06
CA LYS A 36 -20.18 13.00 -8.63
C LYS A 36 -19.54 11.81 -9.37
N ILE A 37 -19.35 10.70 -8.66
CA ILE A 37 -18.83 9.46 -9.26
C ILE A 37 -19.93 8.77 -10.07
N SER A 38 -19.66 8.55 -11.35
CA SER A 38 -20.59 7.88 -12.29
C SER A 38 -19.92 6.73 -13.03
N SER A 39 -20.69 6.00 -13.85
CA SER A 39 -20.17 4.86 -14.62
C SER A 39 -19.19 5.24 -15.75
N SER A 40 -19.07 6.53 -16.09
CA SER A 40 -18.07 7.03 -17.05
C SER A 40 -16.70 7.29 -16.42
N GLU A 41 -16.61 7.24 -15.08
CA GLU A 41 -15.38 7.51 -14.33
C GLU A 41 -14.22 6.65 -14.81
N GLN A 42 -13.04 7.26 -14.96
CA GLN A 42 -11.87 6.60 -15.52
C GLN A 42 -11.00 6.03 -14.41
N VAL A 43 -10.70 4.73 -14.50
CA VAL A 43 -9.86 4.01 -13.56
C VAL A 43 -8.71 3.32 -14.28
N ILE A 44 -7.58 3.18 -13.59
CA ILE A 44 -6.43 2.43 -14.07
C ILE A 44 -6.46 1.04 -13.46
N VAL A 45 -6.71 0.02 -14.30
CA VAL A 45 -6.76 -1.38 -13.87
C VAL A 45 -5.37 -1.99 -14.09
N ARG A 46 -4.57 -2.12 -13.02
CA ARG A 46 -3.18 -2.59 -13.14
C ARG A 46 -3.07 -4.02 -13.67
N ALA A 47 -3.98 -4.91 -13.25
CA ALA A 47 -3.98 -6.32 -13.64
C ALA A 47 -5.40 -6.79 -14.02
N PRO A 48 -5.88 -6.50 -15.24
CA PRO A 48 -7.24 -6.87 -15.65
C PRO A 48 -7.48 -8.38 -15.67
N GLN A 49 -6.48 -9.17 -16.08
CA GLN A 49 -6.58 -10.62 -16.17
C GLN A 49 -6.73 -11.27 -14.78
N TYR A 50 -5.99 -10.77 -13.78
CA TYR A 50 -6.11 -11.21 -12.40
C TYR A 50 -7.56 -11.16 -11.90
N PHE A 51 -8.29 -10.07 -12.18
CA PHE A 51 -9.68 -9.97 -11.72
C PHE A 51 -10.59 -11.00 -12.39
N LYS A 52 -10.41 -11.27 -13.69
CA LYS A 52 -11.18 -12.32 -14.38
C LYS A 52 -10.96 -13.69 -13.73
N ASP A 53 -9.69 -14.04 -13.50
CA ASP A 53 -9.33 -15.34 -12.91
C ASP A 53 -9.74 -15.44 -11.45
N LEU A 54 -9.68 -14.32 -10.70
CA LEU A 54 -10.13 -14.24 -9.32
C LEU A 54 -11.62 -14.53 -9.20
N PHE A 55 -12.48 -13.90 -10.00
CA PHE A 55 -13.93 -14.14 -9.91
C PHE A 55 -14.31 -15.53 -10.41
N LYS A 56 -13.59 -16.07 -11.41
CA LYS A 56 -13.71 -17.49 -11.77
C LYS A 56 -13.43 -18.41 -10.58
N LEU A 57 -12.35 -18.15 -9.84
CA LEU A 57 -12.00 -18.93 -8.66
C LEU A 57 -13.03 -18.77 -7.53
N ILE A 58 -13.45 -17.53 -7.23
CA ILE A 58 -14.43 -17.25 -6.18
C ILE A 58 -15.75 -17.97 -6.49
N ASN A 59 -16.24 -17.89 -7.73
CA ASN A 59 -17.50 -18.53 -8.13
C ASN A 59 -17.41 -20.06 -8.13
N ALA A 60 -16.22 -20.64 -8.29
CA ALA A 60 -15.99 -22.08 -8.21
C ALA A 60 -15.70 -22.58 -6.78
N THR A 61 -15.53 -21.68 -5.81
CA THR A 61 -15.16 -22.01 -4.43
C THR A 61 -16.38 -21.91 -3.51
N GLU A 62 -16.51 -22.83 -2.56
CA GLU A 62 -17.58 -22.78 -1.56
C GLU A 62 -17.57 -21.42 -0.82
N THR A 63 -18.75 -20.80 -0.70
CA THR A 63 -18.90 -19.48 -0.05
C THR A 63 -18.32 -19.45 1.37
N ARG A 64 -18.47 -20.53 2.14
CA ARG A 64 -17.88 -20.65 3.48
C ARG A 64 -16.35 -20.58 3.45
N THR A 65 -15.72 -21.21 2.46
CA THR A 65 -14.27 -21.19 2.30
C THR A 65 -13.78 -19.79 1.94
N VAL A 66 -14.47 -19.09 1.03
CA VAL A 66 -14.16 -17.69 0.70
C VAL A 66 -14.30 -16.79 1.94
N ALA A 67 -15.39 -16.93 2.69
CA ALA A 67 -15.64 -16.15 3.91
C ALA A 67 -14.56 -16.39 4.97
N ASN A 68 -14.19 -17.64 5.23
CA ASN A 68 -13.12 -18.00 6.16
C ASN A 68 -11.79 -17.37 5.74
N TYR A 69 -11.46 -17.39 4.45
CA TYR A 69 -10.25 -16.77 3.94
C TYR A 69 -10.23 -15.25 4.19
N VAL A 70 -11.30 -14.53 3.84
CA VAL A 70 -11.40 -13.07 4.04
C VAL A 70 -11.32 -12.69 5.52
N ILE A 71 -12.00 -13.44 6.39
CA ILE A 71 -11.91 -13.24 7.85
C ILE A 71 -10.49 -13.47 8.33
N TRP A 72 -9.84 -14.57 7.90
CA TRP A 72 -8.46 -14.86 8.27
C TRP A 72 -7.51 -13.75 7.83
N ARG A 73 -7.62 -13.24 6.59
CA ARG A 73 -6.79 -12.12 6.12
C ARG A 73 -6.95 -10.88 7.00
N SER A 74 -8.17 -10.61 7.47
CA SER A 74 -8.47 -9.48 8.35
C SER A 74 -7.94 -9.67 9.78
N VAL A 75 -8.00 -10.90 10.31
CA VAL A 75 -7.39 -11.24 11.61
C VAL A 75 -5.87 -11.15 11.52
N PHE A 76 -5.28 -11.73 10.47
CA PHE A 76 -3.84 -11.73 10.24
C PHE A 76 -3.27 -10.32 10.12
N SER A 77 -3.97 -9.39 9.45
CA SER A 77 -3.52 -7.99 9.33
C SER A 77 -3.52 -7.23 10.65
N ARG A 78 -4.24 -7.71 11.68
CA ARG A 78 -4.33 -7.07 13.01
C ARG A 78 -3.59 -7.85 14.10
N ILE A 79 -3.08 -9.04 13.81
CA ILE A 79 -2.56 -9.95 14.84
C ILE A 79 -1.42 -9.34 15.67
N THR A 80 -0.64 -8.43 15.06
CA THR A 80 0.51 -7.76 15.68
C THR A 80 0.12 -6.71 16.74
N THR A 81 -1.16 -6.32 16.81
CA THR A 81 -1.69 -5.37 17.79
C THR A 81 -2.53 -6.03 18.89
N LEU A 82 -2.70 -7.35 18.85
CA LEU A 82 -3.46 -8.11 19.83
C LEU A 82 -2.62 -8.53 21.05
N SER A 83 -3.28 -9.16 22.02
CA SER A 83 -2.63 -9.65 23.25
C SER A 83 -1.55 -10.70 22.99
N ARG A 84 -0.65 -10.92 23.96
CA ARG A 84 0.51 -11.81 23.85
C ARG A 84 0.19 -13.20 23.28
N ARG A 85 -0.96 -13.78 23.62
CA ARG A 85 -1.37 -15.11 23.10
C ARG A 85 -1.41 -15.16 21.58
N PHE A 86 -1.83 -14.09 20.92
CA PHE A 86 -1.88 -13.99 19.46
C PHE A 86 -0.49 -13.73 18.88
N LEU A 87 0.30 -12.88 19.56
CA LEU A 87 1.68 -12.59 19.16
C LEU A 87 2.56 -13.84 19.17
N TYR A 88 2.40 -14.74 20.12
CA TYR A 88 3.15 -15.99 20.13
C TYR A 88 2.79 -16.91 18.96
N ARG A 89 1.50 -16.99 18.59
CA ARG A 89 1.08 -17.72 17.37
C ARG A 89 1.65 -17.09 16.11
N TYR A 90 1.67 -15.75 16.05
CA TYR A 90 2.33 -15.04 14.96
C TYR A 90 3.84 -15.31 14.91
N LEU A 91 4.51 -15.39 16.07
CA LEU A 91 5.93 -15.72 16.15
C LEU A 91 6.22 -17.13 15.62
N ASP A 92 5.38 -18.12 15.95
CA ASP A 92 5.52 -19.48 15.42
C ASP A 92 5.46 -19.49 13.89
N PHE A 93 4.53 -18.72 13.30
CA PHE A 93 4.44 -18.54 11.85
C PHE A 93 5.68 -17.82 11.28
N ALA A 94 6.07 -16.69 11.87
CA ALA A 94 7.21 -15.88 11.44
C ALA A 94 8.54 -16.64 11.54
N ARG A 95 8.68 -17.55 12.51
CA ARG A 95 9.87 -18.41 12.63
C ARG A 95 10.07 -19.26 11.38
N VAL A 96 8.98 -19.78 10.80
CA VAL A 96 9.03 -20.61 9.59
C VAL A 96 9.15 -19.76 8.33
N THR A 97 8.45 -18.62 8.25
CA THR A 97 8.40 -17.84 7.01
C THR A 97 9.56 -16.86 6.83
N THR A 98 10.09 -16.31 7.92
CA THR A 98 11.10 -15.24 7.90
C THR A 98 12.29 -15.52 8.82
N GLY A 99 12.33 -16.66 9.50
CA GLY A 99 13.41 -17.01 10.44
C GLY A 99 13.39 -16.22 11.75
N THR A 100 12.30 -15.50 12.05
CA THR A 100 12.23 -14.62 13.23
C THR A 100 12.22 -15.44 14.52
N THR A 101 13.17 -15.18 15.42
CA THR A 101 13.36 -15.96 16.66
C THR A 101 12.65 -15.37 17.87
N SER A 102 12.44 -14.05 17.91
CA SER A 102 11.83 -13.33 19.04
C SER A 102 10.88 -12.22 18.59
N LEU A 103 9.95 -11.84 19.48
CA LEU A 103 9.11 -10.66 19.28
C LEU A 103 9.92 -9.38 19.42
N THR A 104 9.71 -8.42 18.52
CA THR A 104 10.24 -7.05 18.65
C THR A 104 9.82 -6.44 19.99
N PRO A 105 10.75 -5.80 20.74
CA PRO A 105 10.43 -5.08 21.96
C PRO A 105 9.28 -4.08 21.77
N ARG A 106 8.47 -3.87 22.81
CA ARG A 106 7.27 -3.03 22.69
C ARG A 106 7.60 -1.58 22.35
N TRP A 107 8.65 -1.02 22.93
CA TRP A 107 9.06 0.36 22.66
C TRP A 107 9.40 0.54 21.17
N ASP A 108 10.11 -0.41 20.59
CA ASP A 108 10.55 -0.36 19.19
C ASP A 108 9.36 -0.51 18.25
N LYS A 109 8.41 -1.41 18.55
CA LYS A 109 7.12 -1.46 17.84
C LYS A 109 6.36 -0.13 17.88
N CYS A 110 6.34 0.54 19.03
CA CYS A 110 5.64 1.81 19.19
C CYS A 110 6.33 2.93 18.40
N VAL A 111 7.66 3.00 18.42
CA VAL A 111 8.45 3.95 17.62
C VAL A 111 8.16 3.76 16.14
N ASN A 112 8.32 2.54 15.63
CA ASN A 112 8.02 2.22 14.23
C ASN A 112 6.58 2.56 13.84
N TYR A 113 5.59 2.28 14.70
CA TYR A 113 4.20 2.60 14.41
C TYR A 113 3.98 4.12 14.23
N VAL A 114 4.55 4.92 15.14
CA VAL A 114 4.41 6.38 15.10
C VAL A 114 5.19 6.98 13.92
N GLU A 115 6.39 6.48 13.62
CA GLU A 115 7.18 6.90 12.46
C GLU A 115 6.44 6.61 11.13
N ASN A 116 5.82 5.44 10.99
CA ASN A 116 5.08 5.10 9.78
C ASN A 116 3.73 5.84 9.65
N THR A 117 3.12 6.24 10.77
CA THR A 117 1.81 6.91 10.76
C THR A 117 1.96 8.44 10.67
N LEU A 118 2.95 9.01 11.36
CA LEU A 118 3.18 10.44 11.52
C LEU A 118 4.58 10.81 11.03
N ILE A 119 4.91 10.41 9.81
CA ILE A 119 6.25 10.52 9.22
C ILE A 119 6.82 11.95 9.25
N TYR A 120 5.99 12.96 9.00
CA TYR A 120 6.43 14.36 9.01
C TYR A 120 6.65 14.90 10.42
N ALA A 121 5.80 14.53 11.38
CA ALA A 121 5.94 14.98 12.76
C ALA A 121 7.19 14.37 13.40
N THR A 122 7.39 13.06 13.22
CA THR A 122 8.57 12.34 13.70
C THR A 122 9.84 12.81 12.98
N GLY A 123 9.78 13.01 11.66
CA GLY A 123 10.87 13.58 10.87
C GLY A 123 11.30 14.96 11.35
N ARG A 124 10.34 15.86 11.65
CA ARG A 124 10.64 17.18 12.22
C ARG A 124 11.35 17.08 13.57
N LEU A 125 10.82 16.26 14.49
CA LEU A 125 11.46 16.05 15.80
C LEU A 125 12.89 15.52 15.66
N PHE A 126 13.13 14.63 14.69
CA PHE A 126 14.45 14.11 14.41
C PHE A 126 15.39 15.20 13.88
N VAL A 127 14.96 15.98 12.88
CA VAL A 127 15.75 17.07 12.29
C VAL A 127 16.09 18.13 13.34
N ASP A 128 15.10 18.60 14.10
CA ASP A 128 15.27 19.62 15.15
C ASP A 128 16.31 19.20 16.20
N LYS A 129 16.44 17.90 16.47
CA LYS A 129 17.33 17.36 17.51
C LYS A 129 18.70 16.90 17.00
N HIS A 130 18.75 16.32 15.81
CA HIS A 130 19.91 15.56 15.33
C HIS A 130 20.56 16.12 14.07
N PHE A 131 19.91 17.07 13.38
CA PHE A 131 20.44 17.58 12.11
C PHE A 131 20.98 19.01 12.29
N GLN A 132 22.30 19.12 12.46
CA GLN A 132 22.99 20.42 12.58
C GLN A 132 23.92 20.61 11.36
N GLU A 133 23.37 21.22 10.32
CA GLU A 133 24.07 21.92 9.22
C GLU A 133 24.91 21.18 8.16
N ASP A 134 24.61 19.92 7.81
CA ASP A 134 25.20 19.28 6.60
C ASP A 134 24.48 19.60 5.28
N LYS A 135 23.47 20.48 5.32
CA LYS A 135 22.59 20.75 4.17
C LYS A 135 23.34 21.26 2.94
N LYS A 136 24.30 22.18 3.14
CA LYS A 136 25.09 22.76 2.02
C LYS A 136 25.95 21.73 1.30
N HIS A 137 26.50 20.76 2.03
CA HIS A 137 27.27 19.68 1.43
C HIS A 137 26.38 18.74 0.61
N MET A 138 25.22 18.37 1.14
CA MET A 138 24.23 17.54 0.44
C MET A 138 23.68 18.22 -0.82
N ASP A 139 23.41 19.52 -0.76
CA ASP A 139 22.96 20.30 -1.92
C ASP A 139 24.03 20.29 -3.03
N SER A 140 25.30 20.50 -2.67
CA SER A 140 26.42 20.46 -3.62
C SER A 140 26.64 19.08 -4.25
N LEU A 141 26.47 18.00 -3.48
CA LEU A 141 26.53 16.63 -4.00
C LEU A 141 25.40 16.38 -5.00
N GLN A 142 24.18 16.82 -4.69
CA GLN A 142 23.03 16.64 -5.58
C GLN A 142 23.21 17.41 -6.91
N GLU A 143 23.73 18.63 -6.86
CA GLU A 143 24.07 19.41 -8.06
C GLU A 143 25.15 18.75 -8.89
N ASN A 144 26.22 18.25 -8.25
CA ASN A 144 27.28 17.53 -8.93
C ASN A 144 26.75 16.28 -9.63
N PHE A 145 25.94 15.46 -8.95
CA PHE A 145 25.29 14.30 -9.59
C PHE A 145 24.43 14.70 -10.79
N ARG A 146 23.57 15.72 -10.64
CA ARG A 146 22.73 16.21 -11.76
C ARG A 146 23.56 16.68 -12.94
N SER A 147 24.65 17.42 -12.69
CA SER A 147 25.53 17.93 -13.74
C SER A 147 26.22 16.79 -14.50
N HIS A 148 26.72 15.78 -13.81
CA HIS A 148 27.37 14.62 -14.44
C HIS A 148 26.38 13.81 -15.26
N PHE A 149 25.22 13.46 -14.68
CA PHE A 149 24.19 12.75 -15.43
C PHE A 149 23.70 13.52 -16.67
N SER A 150 23.61 14.86 -16.59
CA SER A 150 23.22 15.68 -17.74
C SER A 150 24.32 15.71 -18.81
N GLY A 151 25.59 15.81 -18.40
CA GLY A 151 26.74 15.78 -19.30
C GLY A 151 26.90 14.44 -20.03
N ASP A 152 26.68 13.33 -19.32
CA ASP A 152 26.68 11.99 -19.92
C ASP A 152 25.55 11.84 -20.95
N LEU A 153 24.36 12.38 -20.69
CA LEU A 153 23.25 12.36 -21.66
C LEU A 153 23.56 13.20 -22.90
N THR A 154 24.18 14.38 -22.77
CA THR A 154 24.55 15.21 -23.92
C THR A 154 25.73 14.68 -24.75
N THR A 155 26.50 13.73 -24.20
CA THR A 155 27.58 13.05 -24.95
C THR A 155 27.11 11.75 -25.61
N LEU A 156 25.93 11.24 -25.23
CA LEU A 156 25.32 10.02 -25.76
C LEU A 156 24.23 10.27 -26.82
N ASP A 157 23.71 11.50 -26.94
CA ASP A 157 22.82 11.93 -28.04
C ASP A 157 23.66 12.61 -29.15
N PRO A 158 23.94 11.95 -30.30
CA PRO A 158 24.58 12.57 -31.47
C PRO A 158 23.67 13.52 -32.25
#